data_AF-R5KJ50-F1
#
_entry.id   AF-R5KJ50-F1
#
_cell.length_a   1.000
_cell.length_b   1.000
_cell.length_c   1.000
_cell.angle_alpha   90.00
_cell.angle_beta   90.00
_cell.angle_gamma   90.00
#
_symmetry.space_group_name_H-M   'P 1'
#
loop_
_entity.id
_entity.type
_entity.pdbx_description
1 polymer ?
#
loop_
_entity_poly.entity_id
_entity_poly.type
_entity_poly.pdbx_seq_one_letter_code
_entity_poly.pdbx_strand_id
1 'polypeptide(L)'
;METEKEEQKEAKRIAVYAYDDVLEMCEQDIGKTTANTRSQFICDAVKYYHAYLNKELNSEVLAPSIEEVVGAKIDLTEYRISRIIFKLAVEMAATMNVLAGAFELDDEKVRRMKHRVIEEVKELNGWINLEDIIRYQNGEA
;
A
#
# COMPACT_ATOMS: atom_id res chain seq x y z
N MET A 1 30.36 1.36 26.45
CA MET A 1 29.24 1.84 25.61
C MET A 1 28.06 1.96 26.56
N GLU A 2 27.64 3.20 26.78
CA GLU A 2 26.85 3.65 27.93
C GLU A 2 25.41 3.13 27.84
N THR A 3 24.95 2.51 28.93
CA THR A 3 23.54 2.18 29.14
C THR A 3 22.80 3.47 29.42
N GLU A 4 21.97 3.92 28.49
CA GLU A 4 21.04 5.03 28.68
C GLU A 4 20.16 4.72 29.91
N LYS A 5 20.29 5.54 30.95
CA LYS A 5 19.40 5.51 32.11
C LYS A 5 18.03 6.02 31.64
N GLU A 6 17.02 5.16 31.63
CA GLU A 6 15.62 5.61 31.57
C GLU A 6 15.34 6.55 32.75
N GLU A 7 15.17 7.84 32.48
CA GLU A 7 14.66 8.80 33.45
C GLU A 7 13.25 8.36 33.89
N GLN A 8 13.14 7.92 35.14
CA GLN A 8 11.84 7.66 35.77
C GLN A 8 11.03 8.95 35.82
N LYS A 9 10.02 9.08 34.96
CA LYS A 9 9.07 10.20 34.98
C LYS A 9 8.28 10.21 36.29
N GLU A 10 8.51 11.22 37.10
CA GLU A 10 7.81 11.43 38.37
C GLU A 10 6.34 11.86 38.11
N ALA A 11 5.37 11.06 38.52
CA ALA A 11 3.95 11.36 38.33
C ALA A 11 3.41 12.28 39.43
N LYS A 12 2.92 13.47 39.06
CA LYS A 12 2.30 14.42 40.00
C LYS A 12 0.79 14.43 39.85
N ARG A 13 0.07 14.37 40.98
CA ARG A 13 -1.39 14.51 41.01
C ARG A 13 -1.77 15.99 40.97
N ILE A 14 -2.63 16.34 40.02
CA ILE A 14 -3.19 17.68 39.86
C ILE A 14 -4.71 17.60 39.94
N ALA A 15 -5.35 18.62 40.53
CA ALA A 15 -6.79 18.78 40.48
C ALA A 15 -7.13 19.65 39.27
N VAL A 16 -8.09 19.20 38.45
CA VAL A 16 -8.55 19.93 37.26
C VAL A 16 -10.07 20.03 37.33
N TYR A 17 -10.59 21.22 37.04
CA TYR A 17 -12.02 21.43 36.82
C TYR A 17 -12.34 21.12 35.36
N ALA A 18 -13.26 20.19 35.13
CA ALA A 18 -13.79 19.85 33.82
C ALA A 18 -15.31 19.77 33.91
N TYR A 19 -15.99 20.10 32.81
CA TYR A 19 -17.44 19.96 32.71
C TYR A 19 -17.84 18.50 32.49
N ASP A 20 -19.07 18.15 32.89
CA ASP A 20 -19.58 16.78 32.84
C ASP A 20 -19.61 16.21 31.42
N ASP A 21 -19.91 17.05 30.42
CA ASP A 21 -19.88 16.67 29.01
C ASP A 21 -18.49 16.22 28.53
N VAL A 22 -17.43 16.90 28.96
CA VAL A 22 -16.04 16.53 28.67
C VAL A 22 -15.66 15.21 29.34
N LEU A 23 -16.15 14.98 30.56
CA LEU A 23 -15.90 13.73 31.29
C LEU A 23 -16.64 12.55 30.64
N GLU A 24 -17.88 12.74 30.20
CA GLU A 24 -18.65 11.75 29.45
C GLU A 24 -17.98 11.40 28.13
N MET A 25 -17.50 12.39 27.37
CA MET A 25 -16.73 12.15 26.13
C MET A 25 -15.48 11.30 26.42
N CYS A 26 -14.74 11.61 27.49
CA CYS A 26 -13.58 10.81 27.87
C CYS A 26 -13.95 9.35 28.18
N GLU A 27 -15.07 9.12 28.89
CA GLU A 27 -15.52 7.76 29.24
C GLU A 27 -16.03 6.97 28.03
N GLN A 28 -16.72 7.63 27.10
CA GLN A 28 -17.20 7.00 25.86
C GLN A 28 -16.03 6.59 24.95
N ASP A 29 -15.00 7.43 24.87
CA ASP A 29 -13.92 7.24 23.90
C ASP A 29 -12.70 6.51 24.46
N ILE A 30 -12.58 6.31 25.79
CA ILE A 30 -11.42 5.61 26.37
C ILE A 30 -11.22 4.22 25.77
N GLY A 31 -12.31 3.48 25.52
CA GLY A 31 -12.28 2.14 24.91
C GLY A 31 -11.88 2.13 23.43
N LYS A 32 -11.84 3.31 22.78
CA LYS A 32 -11.34 3.48 21.41
C LYS A 32 -9.84 3.79 21.37
N THR A 33 -9.19 3.92 22.52
CA THR A 33 -7.77 4.28 22.65
C THR A 33 -6.95 3.14 23.26
N THR A 34 -5.62 3.29 23.28
CA THR A 34 -4.70 2.42 24.01
C THR A 34 -4.56 2.81 25.49
N ALA A 35 -5.27 3.83 25.96
CA ALA A 35 -5.17 4.31 27.34
C ALA A 35 -5.94 3.37 28.29
N ASN A 36 -5.25 2.88 29.32
CA ASN A 36 -5.86 1.99 30.31
C ASN A 36 -6.51 2.74 31.48
N THR A 37 -6.27 4.05 31.59
CA THR A 37 -6.80 4.90 32.67
C THR A 37 -7.22 6.26 32.13
N ARG A 38 -8.19 6.89 32.80
CA ARG A 38 -8.64 8.25 32.47
C ARG A 38 -7.51 9.27 32.54
N SER A 39 -6.60 9.14 33.50
CA SER A 39 -5.42 9.98 33.62
C SER A 39 -4.50 9.84 32.40
N GLN A 40 -4.31 8.62 31.90
CA GLN A 40 -3.51 8.38 30.69
C GLN A 40 -4.19 8.99 29.46
N PHE A 41 -5.51 8.82 29.31
CA PHE A 41 -6.29 9.42 28.24
C PHE A 41 -6.15 10.96 28.22
N ILE A 42 -6.30 11.61 29.38
CA ILE A 42 -6.15 13.06 29.52
C ILE A 42 -4.71 13.50 29.21
N CYS A 43 -3.71 12.81 29.75
CA CYS A 43 -2.30 13.11 29.47
C CYS A 43 -1.98 13.00 27.97
N ASP A 44 -2.52 11.99 27.29
CA ASP A 44 -2.31 11.81 25.86
C ASP A 44 -3.05 12.89 25.06
N ALA A 45 -4.28 13.26 25.42
CA ALA A 45 -5.00 14.38 24.83
C ALA A 45 -4.24 15.72 24.95
N VAL A 46 -3.63 15.98 26.10
CA VAL A 46 -2.77 17.17 26.31
C VAL A 46 -1.54 17.13 25.40
N LYS A 47 -0.88 15.98 25.25
CA LYS A 47 0.24 15.83 24.31
C LYS A 47 -0.21 16.01 22.87
N TYR A 48 -1.37 15.50 22.48
CA TYR A 48 -1.94 15.69 21.15
C TYR A 48 -2.21 17.16 20.86
N TYR A 49 -2.80 17.89 21.81
CA TYR A 49 -3.06 19.31 21.65
C TYR A 49 -1.75 20.12 21.63
N HIS A 50 -0.77 19.76 22.45
CA HIS A 50 0.58 20.33 22.39
C HIS A 50 1.23 20.10 21.03
N ALA A 51 1.13 18.90 20.47
CA ALA A 51 1.64 18.56 19.15
C ALA A 51 0.90 19.33 18.03
N TYR A 52 -0.40 19.54 18.18
CA TYR A 52 -1.22 20.37 17.29
C TYR A 52 -0.83 21.86 17.33
N LEU A 53 -0.47 22.38 18.51
CA LEU A 53 -0.04 23.77 18.66
C LEU A 53 1.39 24.00 18.15
N ASN A 54 2.28 23.01 18.33
CA ASN A 54 3.68 23.07 17.91
C ASN A 54 3.90 22.42 16.54
N LYS A 55 2.97 22.62 15.60
CA LYS A 55 2.91 22.03 14.24
C LYS A 55 4.20 22.06 13.40
N GLU A 56 5.23 22.81 13.80
CA GLU A 56 6.55 22.80 13.18
C GLU A 56 7.46 21.61 13.60
N LEU A 57 7.19 20.93 14.72
CA LEU A 57 8.05 19.83 15.20
C LEU A 57 7.53 18.41 14.86
N ASN A 58 6.33 18.29 14.27
CA ASN A 58 5.70 16.99 13.99
C ASN A 58 6.16 16.33 12.67
N SER A 59 7.00 16.98 11.87
CA SER A 59 7.61 16.33 10.70
C SER A 59 8.75 15.38 11.05
N GLU A 60 9.35 15.46 12.24
CA GLU A 60 10.55 14.65 12.56
C GLU A 60 10.22 13.25 13.10
N VAL A 61 8.99 13.00 13.59
CA VAL A 61 8.63 11.71 14.19
C VAL A 61 7.51 11.00 13.43
N LEU A 62 6.44 11.71 13.06
CA LEU A 62 5.31 11.08 12.38
C LEU A 62 5.57 10.84 10.89
N ALA A 63 6.23 11.79 10.20
CA ALA A 63 6.49 11.64 8.78
C ALA A 63 7.47 10.48 8.47
N PRO A 64 8.60 10.31 9.19
CA PRO A 64 9.53 9.21 8.91
C PRO A 64 8.93 7.84 9.21
N SER A 65 8.12 7.70 10.26
CA SER A 65 7.46 6.41 10.55
C SER A 65 6.39 6.05 9.52
N ILE A 66 5.64 7.03 9.01
CA ILE A 66 4.70 6.80 7.91
C ILE A 66 5.47 6.45 6.62
N GLU A 67 6.55 7.18 6.32
CA GLU A 67 7.41 6.91 5.17
C GLU A 67 8.03 5.52 5.23
N GLU A 68 8.52 5.09 6.41
CA GLU A 68 9.08 3.76 6.63
C GLU A 68 8.02 2.66 6.42
N VAL A 69 6.83 2.81 7.01
CA VAL A 69 5.76 1.82 6.86
C VAL A 69 5.26 1.77 5.43
N VAL A 70 5.05 2.92 4.78
CA VAL A 70 4.59 3.00 3.39
C VAL A 70 5.66 2.44 2.46
N GLY A 71 6.93 2.83 2.62
CA GLY A 71 8.07 2.30 1.88
C GLY A 71 8.17 0.78 2.02
N ALA A 72 8.15 0.26 3.24
CA ALA A 72 8.18 -1.18 3.49
C ALA A 72 7.00 -1.92 2.83
N LYS A 73 5.80 -1.33 2.81
CA LYS A 73 4.64 -1.92 2.11
C LYS A 73 4.80 -1.88 0.60
N ILE A 74 5.35 -0.79 0.03
CA ILE A 74 5.65 -0.69 -1.40
C ILE A 74 6.71 -1.73 -1.77
N ASP A 75 7.84 -1.80 -1.07
CA ASP A 75 8.92 -2.76 -1.33
C ASP A 75 8.42 -4.22 -1.30
N LEU A 76 7.62 -4.57 -0.28
CA LEU A 76 7.03 -5.90 -0.19
C LEU A 76 6.07 -6.18 -1.34
N THR A 77 5.34 -5.17 -1.80
CA THR A 77 4.40 -5.28 -2.91
C THR A 77 5.15 -5.41 -4.23
N GLU A 78 6.17 -4.60 -4.48
CA GLU A 78 7.05 -4.69 -5.64
C GLU A 78 7.74 -6.05 -5.72
N TYR A 79 8.25 -6.56 -4.60
CA TYR A 79 8.84 -7.89 -4.54
C TYR A 79 7.84 -9.00 -4.89
N ARG A 80 6.61 -8.91 -4.36
CA ARG A 80 5.53 -9.87 -4.66
C ARG A 80 5.10 -9.79 -6.13
N ILE A 81 4.89 -8.58 -6.65
CA ILE A 81 4.54 -8.34 -8.06
C ILE A 81 5.63 -8.89 -8.97
N SER A 82 6.90 -8.57 -8.70
CA SER A 82 8.04 -9.06 -9.49
C SER A 82 8.09 -10.59 -9.54
N ARG A 83 7.86 -11.26 -8.41
CA ARG A 83 7.77 -12.73 -8.36
C ARG A 83 6.59 -13.30 -9.14
N ILE A 84 5.44 -12.63 -9.08
CA ILE A 84 4.23 -13.07 -9.82
C ILE A 84 4.45 -12.87 -11.32
N ILE A 85 4.99 -11.73 -11.75
CA ILE A 85 5.34 -11.45 -13.15
C ILE A 85 6.35 -12.48 -13.65
N PHE A 86 7.36 -12.83 -12.85
CA PHE A 86 8.32 -13.87 -13.23
C PHE A 86 7.66 -15.22 -13.45
N LYS A 87 6.81 -15.68 -12.52
CA LYS A 87 6.07 -16.94 -12.67
C LYS A 87 5.16 -16.91 -13.90
N LEU A 88 4.45 -15.80 -14.12
CA LEU A 88 3.61 -15.63 -15.30
C LEU A 88 4.44 -15.68 -16.59
N ALA A 89 5.61 -15.04 -16.62
CA ALA A 89 6.51 -15.08 -17.77
C ALA A 89 7.00 -16.51 -18.06
N VAL A 90 7.30 -17.30 -17.02
CA VAL A 90 7.65 -18.72 -17.16
C VAL A 90 6.49 -19.52 -17.76
N GLU A 91 5.27 -19.38 -17.24
CA GLU A 91 4.09 -20.08 -17.77
C GLU A 91 3.75 -19.64 -19.20
N MET A 92 3.90 -18.35 -19.51
CA MET A 92 3.72 -17.82 -20.88
C MET A 92 4.76 -18.40 -21.84
N ALA A 93 6.03 -18.47 -21.44
CA ALA A 93 7.08 -19.07 -22.26
C ALA A 93 6.85 -20.57 -22.48
N ALA A 94 6.44 -21.31 -21.44
CA ALA A 94 6.07 -22.72 -21.57
C ALA A 94 4.90 -22.90 -22.53
N THR A 95 3.85 -22.09 -22.40
CA THR A 95 2.69 -22.09 -23.30
C THR A 95 3.10 -21.80 -24.74
N MET A 96 3.96 -20.81 -24.98
CA MET A 96 4.49 -20.51 -26.32
C MET A 96 5.27 -21.69 -26.91
N ASN A 97 6.09 -22.38 -26.10
CA ASN A 97 6.83 -23.57 -26.56
C ASN A 97 5.89 -24.73 -26.91
N VAL A 98 4.87 -24.98 -26.08
CA VAL A 98 3.86 -26.01 -26.37
C VAL A 98 3.12 -25.70 -27.68
N LEU A 99 2.70 -24.45 -27.89
CA LEU A 99 2.01 -24.02 -29.12
C LEU A 99 2.94 -24.13 -30.35
N ALA A 100 4.20 -23.72 -30.24
CA ALA A 100 5.17 -23.83 -31.33
C ALA A 100 5.50 -25.30 -31.69
N GLY A 101 5.45 -26.20 -30.72
CA GLY A 101 5.59 -27.65 -30.98
C GLY A 101 4.33 -28.31 -31.55
N ALA A 102 3.14 -27.72 -31.32
CA ALA A 102 1.86 -28.28 -31.76
C ALA A 102 1.43 -27.77 -33.15
N PHE A 103 1.88 -26.58 -33.58
CA PHE A 103 1.46 -25.94 -34.82
C PHE A 103 2.64 -25.59 -35.73
N GLU A 104 2.46 -25.72 -37.04
CA GLU A 104 3.38 -25.14 -38.02
C GLU A 104 3.16 -23.61 -38.07
N LEU A 105 4.08 -22.87 -37.45
CA LEU A 105 4.01 -21.41 -37.38
C LEU A 105 4.91 -20.77 -38.43
N ASP A 106 4.39 -19.76 -39.14
CA ASP A 106 5.19 -18.86 -39.97
C ASP A 106 5.71 -17.70 -39.09
N ASP A 107 7.04 -17.65 -38.91
CA ASP A 107 7.75 -16.64 -38.12
C ASP A 107 7.37 -15.20 -38.53
N GLU A 108 7.18 -14.95 -39.83
CA GLU A 108 6.87 -13.61 -40.33
C GLU A 108 5.45 -13.21 -39.97
N LYS A 109 4.48 -14.12 -40.11
CA LYS A 109 3.10 -13.92 -39.67
C LYS A 109 3.01 -13.71 -38.16
N VAL A 110 3.75 -14.49 -37.35
CA VAL A 110 3.78 -14.34 -35.89
C VAL A 110 4.35 -12.99 -35.50
N ARG A 111 5.44 -12.54 -36.14
CA ARG A 111 6.06 -11.24 -35.87
C ARG A 111 5.13 -10.08 -36.21
N ARG A 112 4.45 -10.12 -37.37
CA ARG A 112 3.44 -9.13 -37.75
C ARG A 112 2.27 -9.08 -36.78
N MET A 113 1.77 -10.25 -36.37
CA MET A 113 0.71 -10.35 -35.37
C MET A 113 1.15 -9.70 -34.05
N LYS A 114 2.36 -10.00 -33.56
CA LYS A 114 2.87 -9.43 -32.31
C LYS A 114 3.00 -7.91 -32.34
N HIS A 115 3.48 -7.33 -33.44
CA HIS A 115 3.53 -5.87 -33.59
C HIS A 115 2.14 -5.23 -33.52
N ARG A 116 1.17 -5.81 -34.23
CA ARG A 116 -0.22 -5.31 -34.21
C ARG A 116 -0.84 -5.39 -32.82
N VAL A 117 -0.68 -6.51 -32.11
CA VAL A 117 -1.20 -6.66 -30.74
C VAL A 117 -0.58 -5.60 -29.82
N ILE A 118 0.70 -5.27 -29.98
CA ILE A 118 1.34 -4.18 -29.21
C ILE A 118 0.71 -2.82 -29.53
N GLU A 119 0.42 -2.53 -30.79
CA GLU A 119 -0.25 -1.29 -31.21
C GLU A 119 -1.67 -1.21 -30.65
N GLU A 120 -2.45 -2.28 -30.79
CA GLU A 120 -3.83 -2.37 -30.26
C GLU A 120 -3.86 -2.15 -28.74
N VAL A 121 -2.97 -2.81 -27.98
CA VAL A 121 -2.89 -2.62 -26.52
C VAL A 121 -2.52 -1.18 -26.16
N LYS A 122 -1.67 -0.52 -26.95
CA LYS A 122 -1.32 0.90 -26.73
C LYS A 122 -2.51 1.82 -27.02
N GLU A 123 -3.22 1.59 -28.11
CA GLU A 123 -4.38 2.39 -28.51
C GLU A 123 -5.57 2.21 -27.56
N LEU A 124 -5.76 1.01 -27.03
CA LEU A 124 -6.86 0.65 -26.13
C LEU A 124 -6.50 0.75 -24.63
N ASN A 125 -5.39 1.40 -24.27
CA ASN A 125 -4.94 1.56 -22.88
C ASN A 125 -4.89 0.25 -22.07
N GLY A 126 -4.38 -0.83 -22.67
CA GLY A 126 -4.26 -2.13 -22.00
C GLY A 126 -5.45 -3.07 -22.20
N TRP A 127 -6.51 -2.63 -22.87
CA TRP A 127 -7.68 -3.47 -23.11
C TRP A 127 -7.49 -4.37 -24.33
N ILE A 128 -7.93 -5.63 -24.23
CA ILE A 128 -7.87 -6.62 -25.31
C ILE A 128 -9.24 -7.29 -25.41
N ASN A 129 -9.82 -7.32 -26.61
CA ASN A 129 -11.10 -7.97 -26.86
C ASN A 129 -10.93 -9.23 -27.71
N LEU A 130 -11.33 -10.37 -27.15
CA LEU A 130 -11.23 -11.65 -27.85
C LEU A 130 -12.14 -11.72 -29.09
N GLU A 131 -13.32 -11.09 -29.05
CA GLU A 131 -14.24 -11.07 -30.19
C GLU A 131 -13.63 -10.32 -31.38
N ASP A 132 -12.92 -9.23 -31.11
CA ASP A 132 -12.22 -8.44 -32.12
C ASP A 132 -11.05 -9.23 -32.74
N ILE A 133 -10.29 -9.94 -31.89
CA ILE A 133 -9.23 -10.84 -32.34
C ILE A 133 -9.80 -11.93 -33.25
N ILE A 134 -10.92 -12.57 -32.88
CA ILE A 134 -11.53 -13.64 -33.69
C ILE A 134 -11.99 -13.11 -35.05
N ARG A 135 -12.71 -11.98 -35.06
CA ARG A 135 -13.15 -11.34 -36.32
C ARG A 135 -11.97 -11.05 -37.23
N TYR A 136 -10.89 -10.51 -36.68
CA TYR A 136 -9.67 -10.26 -37.43
C TYR A 136 -9.09 -11.56 -38.02
N GLN A 137 -8.95 -12.63 -37.23
CA GLN A 137 -8.33 -13.87 -37.71
C GLN A 137 -9.17 -14.58 -38.79
N ASN A 138 -10.50 -14.43 -38.74
CA ASN A 138 -11.40 -14.94 -39.77
C ASN A 138 -11.43 -14.08 -41.04
N GLY A 139 -10.77 -12.92 -41.05
CA GLY A 139 -10.82 -11.98 -42.18
C GLY A 139 -12.12 -11.18 -42.24
N GLU A 140 -12.83 -11.05 -41.13
CA GLU A 140 -14.10 -10.33 -40.99
C GLU A 140 -13.90 -8.85 -40.56
N ALA A 141 -12.66 -8.35 -40.61
CA ALA A 141 -12.26 -7.01 -40.18
C ALA A 141 -12.14 -6.01 -41.34
#